data_AF-A0A2A7A2X4-F1
#
_entry.id   AF-A0A2A7A2X4-F1
#
_cell.length_a   1.000
_cell.length_b   1.000
_cell.length_c   1.000
_cell.angle_alpha   90.00
_cell.angle_beta   90.00
_cell.angle_gamma   90.00
#
_symmetry.space_group_name_H-M   'P 1'
#
loop_
_entity.id
_entity.type
_entity.pdbx_description
1 polymer ?
#
loop_
_entity_poly.entity_id
_entity_poly.type
_entity_poly.pdbx_seq_one_letter_code
_entity_poly.pdbx_strand_id
1 'polypeptide(L)'
;MKKLILFELRKVFSKRLALIALIGIILFSALLSFSTFQNKYAFDQNIGKGTGKTAVEIDKEIAAKYEGILTDKKVQQMMSDFAPTSDLHGLSAIYVYQNAMQSAAFSRFSDKEGNWNGLSVSDVFGNEEIKIGYVDGWLSTSRNMVRFFVALALAVIIMLAPIFSGEYEGVDNIILTSKYGKTKCATAKVVAGIITAILTTTLIAAFNLLLAFVFYGTEGLDCSILFAPSDYVEAFIPFNITCGTLLKYQILLAFTCTLSVTGITLFLSAISKNQIVALVAAMAIFLFPVLLPITEVNPLFRLVGLLPIYHVLAISLLSVEQMSNGMLYAIWAIPAALLFLGVGAGISRRVFAKHQVL
;
A
#
# COMPACT_ATOMS: atom_id res chain seq x y z
N MET A 1 -6.05 11.87 32.79
CA MET A 1 -6.01 11.62 31.33
C MET A 1 -5.07 10.47 30.97
N LYS A 2 -3.76 10.57 31.23
CA LYS A 2 -2.78 9.51 30.88
C LYS A 2 -3.19 8.10 31.32
N LYS A 3 -3.58 7.91 32.60
CA LYS A 3 -4.04 6.61 33.13
C LYS A 3 -5.27 6.05 32.40
N LEU A 4 -6.22 6.90 31.99
CA LEU A 4 -7.41 6.48 31.24
C LEU A 4 -7.06 6.05 29.82
N ILE A 5 -6.19 6.80 29.14
CA ILE A 5 -5.73 6.45 27.79
C ILE A 5 -5.01 5.09 27.83
N LEU A 6 -4.13 4.88 28.80
CA LEU A 6 -3.40 3.62 28.95
C LEU A 6 -4.34 2.44 29.28
N PHE A 7 -5.39 2.68 30.09
CA PHE A 7 -6.42 1.69 30.36
C PHE A 7 -7.19 1.29 29.08
N GLU A 8 -7.64 2.27 28.29
CA GLU A 8 -8.36 2.00 27.03
C GLU A 8 -7.46 1.31 25.99
N LEU A 9 -6.19 1.72 25.87
CA LEU A 9 -5.21 1.03 25.02
C LEU A 9 -5.04 -0.43 25.45
N ARG A 10 -4.84 -0.68 26.75
CA ARG A 10 -4.73 -2.04 27.27
C ARG A 10 -5.99 -2.84 26.95
N LYS A 11 -7.18 -2.24 27.06
CA LYS A 11 -8.46 -2.90 26.74
C LYS A 11 -8.52 -3.32 25.27
N VAL A 12 -8.12 -2.46 24.34
CA VAL A 12 -8.07 -2.78 22.90
C VAL A 12 -7.12 -3.97 22.65
N PHE A 13 -5.88 -3.89 23.13
CA PHE A 13 -4.88 -4.95 22.89
C PHE A 13 -5.08 -6.22 23.72
N SER A 14 -5.97 -6.23 24.73
CA SER A 14 -6.31 -7.43 25.50
C SER A 14 -7.46 -8.23 24.88
N LYS A 15 -8.16 -7.70 23.86
CA LYS A 15 -9.24 -8.42 23.20
C LYS A 15 -8.69 -9.54 22.31
N ARG A 16 -9.24 -10.75 22.43
CA ARG A 16 -8.84 -11.92 21.62
C ARG A 16 -8.89 -11.63 20.12
N LEU A 17 -9.99 -11.02 19.64
CA LEU A 17 -10.12 -10.66 18.23
C LEU A 17 -9.07 -9.64 17.75
N ALA A 18 -8.69 -8.67 18.61
CA ALA A 18 -7.65 -7.70 18.28
C ALA A 18 -6.28 -8.38 18.15
N LEU A 19 -5.95 -9.30 19.08
CA LEU A 19 -4.71 -10.09 19.01
C LEU A 19 -4.69 -11.02 17.80
N ILE A 20 -5.81 -11.71 17.51
CA ILE A 20 -5.94 -12.57 16.33
C ILE A 20 -5.76 -11.75 15.05
N ALA A 21 -6.38 -10.58 14.95
CA ALA A 21 -6.23 -9.70 13.78
C ALA A 21 -4.78 -9.23 13.61
N LEU A 22 -4.11 -8.83 14.69
CA LEU A 22 -2.71 -8.38 14.68
C LEU A 22 -1.73 -9.51 14.30
N ILE A 23 -1.87 -10.68 14.91
CA ILE A 23 -1.07 -11.86 14.58
C ILE A 23 -1.34 -12.29 13.14
N GLY A 24 -2.63 -12.31 12.74
CA GLY A 24 -3.06 -12.67 11.41
C GLY A 24 -2.43 -11.80 10.33
N ILE A 25 -2.39 -10.47 10.51
CA ILE A 25 -1.77 -9.59 9.53
C ILE A 25 -0.24 -9.71 9.48
N ILE A 26 0.42 -9.96 10.62
CA ILE A 26 1.88 -10.18 10.66
C ILE A 26 2.23 -11.48 9.92
N LEU A 27 1.49 -12.56 10.21
CA LEU A 27 1.67 -13.84 9.53
C LEU A 27 1.35 -13.73 8.03
N PHE A 28 0.26 -13.06 7.67
CA PHE A 28 -0.09 -12.79 6.27
C PHE A 28 1.01 -12.00 5.55
N SER A 29 1.56 -10.97 6.22
CA SER A 29 2.67 -10.17 5.70
C SER A 29 3.92 -11.01 5.45
N ALA A 30 4.31 -11.84 6.41
CA ALA A 30 5.46 -12.72 6.31
C ALA A 30 5.28 -13.78 5.21
N LEU A 31 4.14 -14.48 5.19
CA LEU A 31 3.85 -15.53 4.23
C LEU A 31 3.80 -15.00 2.80
N LEU A 32 3.12 -13.87 2.57
CA LEU A 32 3.03 -13.31 1.23
C LEU A 32 4.37 -12.77 0.74
N SER A 33 5.13 -12.10 1.61
CA SER A 33 6.46 -11.59 1.26
C SER A 33 7.41 -12.73 0.93
N PHE A 34 7.43 -13.77 1.76
CA PHE A 34 8.24 -14.97 1.53
C PHE A 34 7.81 -15.72 0.27
N SER A 35 6.50 -15.90 0.06
CA SER A 35 5.95 -16.52 -1.14
C SER A 35 6.34 -15.74 -2.40
N THR A 36 6.22 -14.41 -2.37
CA THR A 36 6.61 -13.56 -3.51
C THR A 36 8.11 -13.67 -3.79
N PHE A 37 8.93 -13.64 -2.74
CA PHE A 37 10.38 -13.82 -2.85
C PHE A 37 10.73 -15.17 -3.46
N GLN A 38 10.23 -16.29 -2.90
CA GLN A 38 10.54 -17.65 -3.36
C GLN A 38 10.07 -17.92 -4.79
N ASN A 39 8.94 -17.33 -5.19
CA ASN A 39 8.39 -17.50 -6.55
C ASN A 39 9.07 -16.61 -7.60
N LYS A 40 10.04 -15.76 -7.22
CA LYS A 40 10.86 -15.07 -8.22
C LYS A 40 11.62 -16.08 -9.05
N TYR A 41 11.76 -15.78 -10.33
CA TYR A 41 12.52 -16.55 -11.30
C TYR A 41 13.37 -15.58 -12.11
N ALA A 42 14.62 -15.94 -12.37
CA ALA A 42 15.47 -15.23 -13.30
C ALA A 42 16.33 -16.22 -14.09
N PHE A 43 16.59 -15.87 -15.34
CA PHE A 43 17.46 -16.58 -16.26
C PHE A 43 18.29 -15.58 -17.07
N ASP A 44 19.56 -15.92 -17.21
CA ASP A 44 20.51 -15.33 -18.13
C ASP A 44 21.40 -16.43 -18.70
N GLN A 45 21.81 -16.28 -19.96
CA GLN A 45 22.57 -17.32 -20.66
C GLN A 45 23.98 -17.52 -20.10
N ASN A 46 24.59 -16.47 -19.58
CA ASN A 46 25.95 -16.48 -19.08
C ASN A 46 26.00 -16.76 -17.57
N ILE A 47 25.02 -16.25 -16.82
CA ILE A 47 24.98 -16.38 -15.35
C ILE A 47 24.26 -17.67 -14.92
N GLY A 48 23.22 -18.08 -15.63
CA GLY A 48 22.40 -19.26 -15.34
C GLY A 48 20.95 -18.92 -14.97
N LYS A 49 20.25 -19.87 -14.35
CA LYS A 49 18.85 -19.69 -13.87
C LYS A 49 18.72 -20.05 -12.40
N GLY A 50 17.74 -19.43 -11.75
CA GLY A 50 17.37 -19.78 -10.39
C GLY A 50 16.02 -19.23 -9.97
N THR A 51 15.64 -19.56 -8.74
CA THR A 51 14.46 -19.00 -8.07
C THR A 51 14.85 -18.37 -6.75
N GLY A 52 13.93 -17.62 -6.13
CA GLY A 52 14.14 -17.06 -4.79
C GLY A 52 15.37 -16.17 -4.72
N LYS A 53 16.29 -16.49 -3.80
CA LYS A 53 17.53 -15.74 -3.60
C LYS A 53 18.42 -15.74 -4.84
N THR A 54 18.55 -16.88 -5.51
CA THR A 54 19.39 -17.00 -6.72
C THR A 54 18.84 -16.15 -7.85
N ALA A 55 17.52 -16.08 -8.01
CA ALA A 55 16.90 -15.18 -8.99
C ALA A 55 17.23 -13.71 -8.70
N VAL A 56 17.15 -13.30 -7.43
CA VAL A 56 17.50 -11.94 -7.00
C VAL A 56 18.98 -11.62 -7.26
N GLU A 57 19.88 -12.56 -7.00
CA GLU A 57 21.32 -12.39 -7.27
C GLU A 57 21.59 -12.23 -8.78
N ILE A 58 20.94 -13.05 -9.62
CA ILE A 58 21.02 -12.94 -11.08
C ILE A 58 20.48 -11.59 -11.57
N ASP A 59 19.27 -11.19 -11.15
CA ASP A 59 18.67 -9.93 -11.58
C ASP A 59 19.52 -8.72 -11.17
N LYS A 60 20.16 -8.76 -9.99
CA LYS A 60 21.09 -7.72 -9.53
C LYS A 60 22.34 -7.64 -10.38
N GLU A 61 22.95 -8.79 -10.69
CA GLU A 61 24.14 -8.83 -11.53
C GLU A 61 23.87 -8.28 -12.95
N ILE A 62 22.72 -8.65 -13.53
CA ILE A 62 22.26 -8.11 -14.82
C ILE A 62 22.02 -6.61 -14.72
N ALA A 63 21.31 -6.16 -13.68
CA ALA A 63 21.01 -4.74 -13.48
C ALA A 63 22.27 -3.89 -13.31
N ALA A 64 23.28 -4.39 -12.59
CA ALA A 64 24.55 -3.70 -12.38
C ALA A 64 25.30 -3.40 -13.69
N LYS A 65 25.14 -4.24 -14.72
CA LYS A 65 25.75 -4.02 -16.05
C LYS A 65 25.23 -2.75 -16.74
N TYR A 66 23.99 -2.36 -16.47
CA TYR A 66 23.32 -1.25 -17.16
C TYR A 66 22.96 -0.08 -16.23
N GLU A 67 23.31 -0.15 -14.95
CA GLU A 67 22.91 0.83 -13.92
C GLU A 67 23.25 2.28 -14.31
N GLY A 68 22.39 3.21 -13.89
CA GLY A 68 22.56 4.65 -14.11
C GLY A 68 21.56 5.20 -15.13
N ILE A 69 21.88 6.31 -15.76
CA ILE A 69 20.96 6.95 -16.71
C ILE A 69 20.80 6.09 -17.97
N LEU A 70 19.56 5.88 -18.39
CA LEU A 70 19.19 5.17 -19.61
C LEU A 70 19.55 6.05 -20.82
N THR A 71 20.25 5.47 -21.79
CA THR A 71 20.66 6.14 -23.03
C THR A 71 20.36 5.23 -24.21
N ASP A 72 20.23 5.78 -25.41
CA ASP A 72 20.01 4.98 -26.63
C ASP A 72 21.10 3.93 -26.83
N LYS A 73 22.35 4.25 -26.50
CA LYS A 73 23.47 3.30 -26.53
C LYS A 73 23.25 2.12 -25.58
N LYS A 74 22.77 2.37 -24.36
CA LYS A 74 22.42 1.30 -23.42
C LYS A 74 21.23 0.48 -23.90
N VAL A 75 20.22 1.11 -24.50
CA VAL A 75 19.08 0.40 -25.12
C VAL A 75 19.58 -0.55 -26.21
N GLN A 76 20.39 -0.06 -27.15
CA GLN A 76 20.97 -0.89 -28.20
C GLN A 76 21.82 -2.04 -27.64
N GLN A 77 22.60 -1.76 -26.59
CA GLN A 77 23.37 -2.79 -25.90
C GLN A 77 22.46 -3.85 -25.28
N MET A 78 21.42 -3.46 -24.53
CA MET A 78 20.44 -4.39 -23.95
C MET A 78 19.73 -5.22 -25.03
N MET A 79 19.30 -4.59 -26.13
CA MET A 79 18.65 -5.29 -27.25
C MET A 79 19.58 -6.31 -27.92
N SER A 80 20.89 -6.02 -28.00
CA SER A 80 21.88 -6.97 -28.50
C SER A 80 22.17 -8.09 -27.50
N ASP A 81 22.33 -7.76 -26.22
CA ASP A 81 22.70 -8.72 -25.17
C ASP A 81 21.56 -9.71 -24.86
N PHE A 82 20.31 -9.26 -25.00
CA PHE A 82 19.11 -10.09 -24.75
C PHE A 82 18.50 -10.70 -26.02
N ALA A 83 19.16 -10.55 -27.18
CA ALA A 83 18.65 -11.04 -28.46
C ALA A 83 18.20 -12.52 -28.33
N PRO A 84 16.98 -12.88 -28.76
CA PRO A 84 16.49 -14.25 -28.65
C PRO A 84 17.39 -15.23 -29.42
N THR A 85 17.88 -16.27 -28.74
CA THR A 85 18.76 -17.28 -29.35
C THR A 85 18.01 -18.49 -29.89
N SER A 86 16.70 -18.54 -29.69
CA SER A 86 15.84 -19.66 -30.07
C SER A 86 14.55 -19.13 -30.69
N ASP A 87 13.94 -19.90 -31.57
CA ASP A 87 12.61 -19.60 -32.11
C ASP A 87 11.61 -19.43 -30.95
N LEU A 88 10.88 -18.32 -30.96
CA LEU A 88 9.88 -17.99 -29.95
C LEU A 88 8.59 -18.82 -30.10
N HIS A 89 8.53 -19.74 -31.08
CA HIS A 89 7.39 -20.63 -31.33
C HIS A 89 6.07 -19.86 -31.51
N GLY A 90 6.15 -18.67 -32.13
CA GLY A 90 5.01 -17.78 -32.35
C GLY A 90 4.60 -16.93 -31.14
N LEU A 91 5.30 -16.99 -30.00
CA LEU A 91 5.13 -16.04 -28.89
C LEU A 91 5.83 -14.72 -29.21
N SER A 92 5.18 -13.61 -28.86
CA SER A 92 5.82 -12.29 -28.94
C SER A 92 6.92 -12.19 -27.86
N ALA A 93 8.10 -11.72 -28.26
CA ALA A 93 9.24 -11.50 -27.37
C ALA A 93 8.88 -10.63 -26.16
N ILE A 94 7.95 -9.69 -26.34
CA ILE A 94 7.44 -8.78 -25.30
C ILE A 94 6.87 -9.54 -24.08
N TYR A 95 6.36 -10.76 -24.27
CA TYR A 95 5.79 -11.60 -23.21
C TYR A 95 6.75 -12.66 -22.68
N VAL A 96 7.94 -12.80 -23.28
CA VAL A 96 8.96 -13.72 -22.78
C VAL A 96 9.67 -13.07 -21.59
N TYR A 97 9.43 -13.62 -20.41
CA TYR A 97 10.11 -13.21 -19.19
C TYR A 97 11.33 -14.11 -18.93
N GLN A 98 12.53 -13.56 -19.07
CA GLN A 98 13.76 -14.22 -18.63
C GLN A 98 14.27 -13.59 -17.33
N ASN A 99 14.32 -12.27 -17.29
CA ASN A 99 14.75 -11.49 -16.14
C ASN A 99 14.11 -10.09 -16.18
N ALA A 100 14.23 -9.35 -15.09
CA ALA A 100 13.54 -8.06 -14.95
C ALA A 100 14.01 -7.01 -15.97
N MET A 101 15.31 -6.94 -16.24
CA MET A 101 15.89 -5.95 -17.17
C MET A 101 15.52 -6.23 -18.62
N GLN A 102 15.59 -7.49 -19.05
CA GLN A 102 15.16 -7.92 -20.38
C GLN A 102 13.67 -7.64 -20.58
N SER A 103 12.83 -7.99 -19.61
CA SER A 103 11.39 -7.72 -19.67
C SER A 103 11.09 -6.21 -19.77
N ALA A 104 11.80 -5.37 -19.02
CA ALA A 104 11.66 -3.91 -19.07
C ALA A 104 12.09 -3.34 -20.43
N ALA A 105 13.19 -3.84 -21.00
CA ALA A 105 13.67 -3.43 -22.32
C ALA A 105 12.70 -3.87 -23.43
N PHE A 106 12.29 -5.13 -23.45
CA PHE A 106 11.48 -5.69 -24.54
C PHE A 106 10.08 -5.07 -24.58
N SER A 107 9.47 -4.84 -23.43
CA SER A 107 8.15 -4.19 -23.35
C SER A 107 8.07 -2.78 -23.95
N ARG A 108 9.21 -2.16 -24.27
CA ARG A 108 9.27 -0.78 -24.80
C ARG A 108 10.07 -0.67 -26.10
N PHE A 109 11.13 -1.45 -26.24
CA PHE A 109 12.13 -1.30 -27.29
C PHE A 109 12.22 -2.52 -28.23
N SER A 110 11.44 -3.59 -28.02
CA SER A 110 11.43 -4.72 -28.96
C SER A 110 10.24 -4.68 -29.92
N ASP A 111 10.44 -5.25 -31.11
CA ASP A 111 9.35 -5.76 -31.96
C ASP A 111 8.82 -7.10 -31.41
N LYS A 112 7.96 -7.79 -32.18
CA LYS A 112 7.38 -9.07 -31.76
C LYS A 112 8.41 -10.21 -31.78
N GLU A 113 9.43 -10.08 -32.60
CA GLU A 113 10.50 -11.04 -32.82
C GLU A 113 11.66 -10.86 -31.84
N GLY A 114 11.67 -9.75 -31.08
CA GLY A 114 12.71 -9.43 -30.10
C GLY A 114 13.85 -8.57 -30.65
N ASN A 115 13.73 -8.07 -31.88
CA ASN A 115 14.69 -7.10 -32.43
C ASN A 115 14.36 -5.69 -31.93
N TRP A 116 15.34 -4.79 -32.01
CA TRP A 116 15.10 -3.38 -31.67
C TRP A 116 14.08 -2.76 -32.62
N ASN A 117 13.04 -2.14 -32.05
CA ASN A 117 11.97 -1.48 -32.80
C ASN A 117 12.35 -0.09 -33.37
N GLY A 118 13.58 0.36 -33.14
CA GLY A 118 14.10 1.65 -33.62
C GLY A 118 13.72 2.86 -32.77
N LEU A 119 12.95 2.69 -31.69
CA LEU A 119 12.61 3.79 -30.79
C LEU A 119 13.80 4.19 -29.93
N SER A 120 13.99 5.50 -29.78
CA SER A 120 14.92 6.10 -28.82
C SER A 120 14.32 6.20 -27.42
N VAL A 121 15.16 6.46 -26.42
CA VAL A 121 14.72 6.74 -25.04
C VAL A 121 13.75 7.93 -25.01
N SER A 122 14.00 8.97 -25.81
CA SER A 122 13.12 10.14 -25.90
C SER A 122 11.78 9.84 -26.57
N ASP A 123 11.71 8.88 -27.49
CA ASP A 123 10.44 8.49 -28.11
C ASP A 123 9.51 7.80 -27.10
N VAL A 124 10.09 7.07 -26.14
CA VAL A 124 9.34 6.30 -25.13
C VAL A 124 9.03 7.12 -23.87
N PHE A 125 10.00 7.91 -23.39
CA PHE A 125 9.91 8.60 -22.10
C PHE A 125 9.89 10.13 -22.21
N GLY A 126 9.92 10.68 -23.43
CA GLY A 126 10.00 12.12 -23.63
C GLY A 126 11.31 12.71 -23.13
N ASN A 127 11.24 13.83 -22.41
CA ASN A 127 12.41 14.54 -21.88
C ASN A 127 12.82 14.07 -20.48
N GLU A 128 12.22 12.99 -19.97
CA GLU A 128 12.48 12.49 -18.62
C GLU A 128 13.82 11.77 -18.53
N GLU A 129 14.60 12.08 -17.49
CA GLU A 129 15.83 11.34 -17.19
C GLU A 129 15.48 10.05 -16.43
N ILE A 130 15.66 8.90 -17.08
CA ILE A 130 15.31 7.59 -16.53
C ILE A 130 16.55 6.92 -15.95
N LYS A 131 16.64 6.89 -14.61
CA LYS A 131 17.66 6.08 -13.91
C LYS A 131 17.21 4.62 -13.82
N ILE A 132 18.02 3.69 -14.31
CA ILE A 132 17.76 2.26 -14.33
C ILE A 132 18.69 1.49 -13.38
N GLY A 133 18.23 0.34 -12.89
CA GLY A 133 18.91 -0.53 -11.93
C GLY A 133 17.98 -1.63 -11.42
N TYR A 134 18.31 -2.26 -10.29
CA TYR A 134 17.54 -3.38 -9.74
C TYR A 134 16.22 -2.92 -9.07
N VAL A 135 15.16 -2.73 -9.86
CA VAL A 135 13.86 -2.21 -9.39
C VAL A 135 12.87 -3.30 -8.93
N ASP A 136 13.01 -4.52 -9.43
CA ASP A 136 11.99 -5.56 -9.32
C ASP A 136 11.65 -5.95 -7.87
N GLY A 137 12.65 -6.00 -6.98
CA GLY A 137 12.41 -6.25 -5.55
C GLY A 137 11.49 -5.20 -4.89
N TRP A 138 11.72 -3.92 -5.17
CA TRP A 138 10.93 -2.83 -4.60
C TRP A 138 9.55 -2.69 -5.24
N LEU A 139 9.43 -2.92 -6.54
CA LEU A 139 8.15 -2.94 -7.23
C LEU A 139 7.28 -4.12 -6.75
N SER A 140 7.89 -5.29 -6.53
CA SER A 140 7.21 -6.45 -5.94
C SER A 140 6.74 -6.15 -4.52
N THR A 141 7.56 -5.45 -3.74
CA THR A 141 7.22 -5.00 -2.39
C THR A 141 6.03 -4.02 -2.43
N SER A 142 6.08 -3.03 -3.32
CA SER A 142 5.00 -2.06 -3.53
C SER A 142 3.66 -2.74 -3.87
N ARG A 143 3.67 -3.74 -4.76
CA ARG A 143 2.49 -4.55 -5.10
C ARG A 143 1.92 -5.30 -3.89
N ASN A 144 2.79 -5.87 -3.06
CA ASN A 144 2.37 -6.55 -1.84
C ASN A 144 1.85 -5.59 -0.76
N MET A 145 2.41 -4.38 -0.65
CA MET A 145 1.95 -3.36 0.30
C MET A 145 0.48 -2.99 0.11
N VAL A 146 -0.04 -2.99 -1.13
CA VAL A 146 -1.48 -2.81 -1.40
C VAL A 146 -2.31 -3.85 -0.64
N ARG A 147 -1.93 -5.13 -0.74
CA ARG A 147 -2.62 -6.24 -0.08
C ARG A 147 -2.49 -6.17 1.45
N PHE A 148 -1.30 -5.83 1.95
CA PHE A 148 -1.06 -5.67 3.39
C PHE A 148 -1.85 -4.53 3.99
N PHE A 149 -1.92 -3.39 3.31
CA PHE A 149 -2.58 -2.21 3.87
C PHE A 149 -4.10 -2.28 3.79
N VAL A 150 -4.66 -3.01 2.81
CA VAL A 150 -6.08 -3.40 2.86
C VAL A 150 -6.36 -4.28 4.08
N ALA A 151 -5.54 -5.32 4.31
CA ALA A 151 -5.69 -6.17 5.50
C ALA A 151 -5.51 -5.37 6.81
N LEU A 152 -4.60 -4.38 6.83
CA LEU A 152 -4.35 -3.50 7.97
C LEU A 152 -5.57 -2.64 8.29
N ALA A 153 -6.19 -2.04 7.28
CA ALA A 153 -7.40 -1.25 7.47
C ALA A 153 -8.51 -2.11 8.10
N LEU A 154 -8.72 -3.34 7.61
CA LEU A 154 -9.68 -4.29 8.18
C LEU A 154 -9.32 -4.67 9.63
N ALA A 155 -8.04 -4.93 9.92
CA ALA A 155 -7.59 -5.21 11.28
C ALA A 155 -7.85 -4.03 12.23
N VAL A 156 -7.61 -2.79 11.80
CA VAL A 156 -7.92 -1.58 12.58
C VAL A 156 -9.42 -1.47 12.84
N ILE A 157 -10.27 -1.76 11.86
CA ILE A 157 -11.74 -1.80 12.08
C ILE A 157 -12.09 -2.83 13.15
N ILE A 158 -11.57 -4.06 13.06
CA ILE A 158 -11.83 -5.13 14.04
C ILE A 158 -11.41 -4.71 15.45
N MET A 159 -10.25 -4.05 15.58
CA MET A 159 -9.72 -3.60 16.87
C MET A 159 -10.54 -2.47 17.49
N LEU A 160 -11.07 -1.55 16.67
CA LEU A 160 -11.73 -0.33 17.12
C LEU A 160 -13.26 -0.40 17.14
N ALA A 161 -13.87 -1.31 16.37
CA ALA A 161 -15.32 -1.52 16.37
C ALA A 161 -15.92 -1.69 17.78
N PRO A 162 -15.32 -2.43 18.73
CA PRO A 162 -15.90 -2.60 20.05
C PRO A 162 -15.60 -1.47 21.06
N ILE A 163 -14.95 -0.38 20.66
CA ILE A 163 -14.39 0.61 21.59
C ILE A 163 -15.46 1.38 22.39
N PHE A 164 -16.60 1.69 21.76
CA PHE A 164 -17.78 2.25 22.40
C PHE A 164 -18.90 1.22 22.47
N SER A 165 -19.19 0.54 21.36
CA SER A 165 -20.29 -0.42 21.26
C SER A 165 -20.19 -1.57 22.26
N GLY A 166 -18.98 -1.97 22.64
CA GLY A 166 -18.76 -3.01 23.64
C GLY A 166 -19.04 -2.58 25.08
N GLU A 167 -19.26 -1.28 25.34
CA GLU A 167 -19.70 -0.81 26.67
C GLU A 167 -21.23 -0.93 26.83
N TYR A 168 -21.97 -0.82 25.72
CA TYR A 168 -23.43 -0.91 25.70
C TYR A 168 -23.95 -2.32 25.99
N GLU A 169 -23.07 -3.32 26.10
CA GLU A 169 -23.38 -4.68 26.53
C GLU A 169 -23.45 -4.83 28.07
N GLY A 170 -23.68 -3.72 28.80
CA GLY A 170 -24.01 -3.72 30.23
C GLY A 170 -23.05 -2.99 31.18
N VAL A 171 -22.02 -2.30 30.67
CA VAL A 171 -21.05 -1.54 31.49
C VAL A 171 -21.28 -0.03 31.40
N ASP A 172 -22.05 0.42 30.42
CA ASP A 172 -22.40 1.82 30.18
C ASP A 172 -23.10 2.49 31.38
N ASN A 173 -23.93 1.76 32.12
CA ASN A 173 -24.60 2.25 33.34
C ASN A 173 -23.60 2.72 34.40
N ILE A 174 -22.50 1.99 34.59
CA ILE A 174 -21.45 2.31 35.57
C ILE A 174 -20.57 3.46 35.04
N ILE A 175 -20.24 3.43 33.76
CA ILE A 175 -19.36 4.44 33.16
C ILE A 175 -20.06 5.80 33.12
N LEU A 176 -21.30 5.87 32.64
CA LEU A 176 -22.01 7.12 32.37
C LEU A 176 -22.52 7.83 33.63
N THR A 177 -22.64 7.12 34.75
CA THR A 177 -22.95 7.69 36.09
C THR A 177 -21.70 8.18 36.83
N SER A 178 -20.50 7.82 36.35
CA SER A 178 -19.23 8.27 36.95
C SER A 178 -18.90 9.74 36.62
N LYS A 179 -18.20 10.43 37.54
CA LYS A 179 -17.80 11.84 37.42
C LYS A 179 -17.09 12.20 36.10
N TYR A 180 -16.45 11.23 35.44
CA TYR A 180 -15.63 11.45 34.25
C TYR A 180 -16.04 10.62 33.04
N GLY A 181 -17.12 9.84 33.11
CA GLY A 181 -17.56 8.94 32.04
C GLY A 181 -17.93 9.66 30.76
N LYS A 182 -18.83 10.65 30.86
CA LYS A 182 -19.34 11.41 29.70
C LYS A 182 -18.32 12.37 29.07
N THR A 183 -17.19 12.62 29.72
CA THR A 183 -16.20 13.63 29.28
C THR A 183 -14.83 13.02 29.02
N LYS A 184 -14.09 12.68 30.07
CA LYS A 184 -12.68 12.24 29.98
C LYS A 184 -12.55 10.81 29.46
N CYS A 185 -13.51 9.92 29.77
CA CYS A 185 -13.49 8.55 29.25
C CYS A 185 -13.74 8.51 27.73
N ALA A 186 -14.77 9.20 27.25
CA ALA A 186 -15.02 9.33 25.80
C ALA A 186 -13.80 9.88 25.03
N THR A 187 -13.14 10.91 25.60
CA THR A 187 -11.91 11.46 25.02
C THR A 187 -10.75 10.47 25.07
N ALA A 188 -10.59 9.73 26.18
CA ALA A 188 -9.55 8.72 26.30
C ALA A 188 -9.71 7.59 25.27
N LYS A 189 -10.95 7.17 24.98
CA LYS A 189 -11.27 6.17 23.94
C LYS A 189 -10.86 6.63 22.56
N VAL A 190 -11.24 7.84 22.17
CA VAL A 190 -10.83 8.43 20.88
C VAL A 190 -9.31 8.49 20.76
N VAL A 191 -8.62 8.99 21.79
CA VAL A 191 -7.14 9.07 21.79
C VAL A 191 -6.50 7.68 21.74
N ALA A 192 -7.04 6.70 22.47
CA ALA A 192 -6.58 5.31 22.40
C ALA A 192 -6.80 4.69 21.01
N GLY A 193 -7.91 5.01 20.34
CA GLY A 193 -8.17 4.56 18.97
C GLY A 193 -7.16 5.12 17.97
N ILE A 194 -6.86 6.42 18.05
CA ILE A 194 -5.84 7.08 17.21
C ILE A 194 -4.45 6.48 17.45
N ILE A 195 -4.05 6.33 18.73
CA ILE A 195 -2.75 5.74 19.07
C ILE A 195 -2.67 4.30 18.58
N THR A 196 -3.76 3.52 18.71
CA THR A 196 -3.81 2.15 18.20
C THR A 196 -3.55 2.12 16.69
N ALA A 197 -4.25 2.94 15.92
CA ALA A 197 -4.07 3.01 14.48
C ALA A 197 -2.65 3.43 14.07
N ILE A 198 -2.06 4.41 14.74
CA ILE A 198 -0.67 4.85 14.47
C ILE A 198 0.32 3.72 14.78
N LEU A 199 0.19 3.07 15.95
CA LEU A 199 1.10 2.00 16.37
C LEU A 199 1.00 0.78 15.46
N THR A 200 -0.21 0.33 15.12
CA THR A 200 -0.39 -0.82 14.23
C THR A 200 0.08 -0.53 12.81
N THR A 201 -0.20 0.67 12.29
CA THR A 201 0.28 1.08 10.96
C THR A 201 1.80 1.13 10.92
N THR A 202 2.42 1.74 11.94
CA THR A 202 3.88 1.81 12.04
C THR A 202 4.51 0.43 12.12
N LEU A 203 3.95 -0.46 12.95
CA LEU A 203 4.41 -1.83 13.11
C LEU A 203 4.36 -2.60 11.78
N ILE A 204 3.22 -2.56 11.09
CA ILE A 204 3.03 -3.31 9.83
C ILE A 204 3.85 -2.72 8.69
N ALA A 205 3.94 -1.38 8.58
CA ALA A 205 4.81 -0.74 7.60
C ALA A 205 6.29 -1.09 7.83
N ALA A 206 6.78 -0.95 9.08
CA ALA A 206 8.16 -1.25 9.43
C ALA A 206 8.50 -2.74 9.23
N PHE A 207 7.60 -3.64 9.60
CA PHE A 207 7.78 -5.07 9.42
C PHE A 207 7.91 -5.45 7.94
N ASN A 208 7.03 -4.90 7.08
CA ASN A 208 7.09 -5.19 5.65
C ASN A 208 8.33 -4.59 4.96
N LEU A 209 8.74 -3.38 5.36
CA LEU A 209 9.99 -2.80 4.87
C LEU A 209 11.22 -3.59 5.33
N LEU A 210 11.21 -4.09 6.57
CA LEU A 210 12.27 -4.95 7.09
C LEU A 210 12.39 -6.25 6.29
N LEU A 211 11.27 -6.91 5.99
CA LEU A 211 11.26 -8.11 5.14
C LEU A 211 11.81 -7.81 3.74
N ALA A 212 11.36 -6.72 3.12
CA ALA A 212 11.84 -6.30 1.80
C ALA A 212 13.35 -6.00 1.81
N PHE A 213 13.83 -5.30 2.83
CA PHE A 213 15.26 -5.03 3.00
C PHE A 213 16.08 -6.33 3.16
N VAL A 214 15.59 -7.29 3.95
CA VAL A 214 16.25 -8.59 4.15
C VAL A 214 16.30 -9.41 2.86
N PHE A 215 15.24 -9.36 2.05
CA PHE A 215 15.14 -10.16 0.82
C PHE A 215 15.84 -9.51 -0.39
N TYR A 216 15.79 -8.18 -0.49
CA TYR A 216 16.17 -7.46 -1.71
C TYR A 216 17.34 -6.48 -1.53
N GLY A 217 17.70 -6.10 -0.30
CA GLY A 217 18.74 -5.11 -0.02
C GLY A 217 18.26 -3.68 -0.16
N THR A 218 19.12 -2.76 -0.63
CA THR A 218 18.83 -1.31 -0.80
C THR A 218 18.91 -0.82 -2.24
N GLU A 219 19.48 -1.63 -3.12
CA GLU A 219 19.69 -1.32 -4.54
C GLU A 219 18.37 -0.99 -5.24
N GLY A 220 18.39 0.00 -6.14
CA GLY A 220 17.24 0.38 -6.96
C GLY A 220 16.21 1.31 -6.31
N LEU A 221 16.37 1.71 -5.04
CA LEU A 221 15.44 2.68 -4.40
C LEU A 221 15.43 4.05 -5.09
N ASP A 222 16.51 4.45 -5.73
CA ASP A 222 16.67 5.70 -6.46
C ASP A 222 16.42 5.55 -7.97
N CYS A 223 16.13 4.33 -8.44
CA CYS A 223 15.81 4.06 -9.83
C CYS A 223 14.35 4.38 -10.14
N SER A 224 14.10 4.75 -11.39
CA SER A 224 12.80 5.13 -11.90
C SER A 224 11.86 3.93 -11.97
N ILE A 225 10.62 4.13 -11.56
CA ILE A 225 9.57 3.13 -11.69
C ILE A 225 9.09 2.96 -13.14
N LEU A 226 9.45 3.87 -14.05
CA LEU A 226 9.00 3.84 -15.45
C LEU A 226 9.74 2.80 -16.30
N PHE A 227 10.94 2.36 -15.90
CA PHE A 227 11.66 1.27 -16.55
C PHE A 227 11.47 -0.04 -15.77
N ALA A 228 10.20 -0.42 -15.62
CA ALA A 228 9.79 -1.62 -14.90
C ALA A 228 9.52 -2.81 -15.87
N PRO A 229 9.62 -4.06 -15.38
CA PRO A 229 9.22 -5.26 -16.13
C PRO A 229 7.78 -5.18 -16.66
N SER A 230 7.46 -5.96 -17.69
CA SER A 230 6.16 -5.99 -18.38
C SER A 230 4.96 -6.15 -17.44
N ASP A 231 5.14 -6.92 -16.36
CA ASP A 231 4.16 -7.08 -15.27
C ASP A 231 3.68 -5.76 -14.63
N TYR A 232 4.40 -4.66 -14.83
CA TYR A 232 4.12 -3.33 -14.28
C TYR A 232 3.90 -2.28 -15.37
N VAL A 233 3.64 -2.67 -16.63
CA VAL A 233 3.48 -1.72 -17.74
C VAL A 233 2.02 -1.33 -17.94
N GLU A 234 1.10 -2.29 -17.93
CA GLU A 234 -0.33 -2.04 -18.10
C GLU A 234 -0.96 -1.65 -16.74
N ALA A 235 -1.45 -0.41 -16.63
CA ALA A 235 -2.09 0.17 -15.43
C ALA A 235 -1.17 0.58 -14.26
N PHE A 236 0.06 1.00 -14.56
CA PHE A 236 0.98 1.53 -13.56
C PHE A 236 1.12 3.06 -13.61
N ILE A 237 1.79 3.64 -12.60
CA ILE A 237 1.88 5.09 -12.41
C ILE A 237 2.68 5.72 -13.57
N PRO A 238 2.12 6.68 -14.32
CA PRO A 238 2.72 7.20 -15.55
C PRO A 238 3.77 8.30 -15.32
N PHE A 239 4.18 8.52 -14.07
CA PHE A 239 5.07 9.61 -13.68
C PHE A 239 6.46 9.09 -13.32
N ASN A 240 7.50 9.84 -13.71
CA ASN A 240 8.88 9.51 -13.37
C ASN A 240 9.15 9.79 -11.89
N ILE A 241 8.88 8.79 -11.05
CA ILE A 241 9.24 8.80 -9.64
C ILE A 241 10.19 7.64 -9.33
N THR A 242 10.97 7.76 -8.27
CA THR A 242 11.83 6.67 -7.84
C THR A 242 11.05 5.61 -7.05
N CYS A 243 11.54 4.36 -7.03
CA CYS A 243 10.98 3.30 -6.18
C CYS A 243 10.85 3.75 -4.71
N GLY A 244 11.84 4.44 -4.17
CA GLY A 244 11.80 4.97 -2.82
C GLY A 244 10.74 6.05 -2.62
N THR A 245 10.47 6.88 -3.62
CA THR A 245 9.39 7.88 -3.58
C THR A 245 8.03 7.19 -3.59
N LEU A 246 7.84 6.18 -4.43
CA LEU A 246 6.64 5.33 -4.44
C LEU A 246 6.35 4.73 -3.05
N LEU A 247 7.37 4.14 -2.41
CA LEU A 247 7.21 3.55 -1.07
C LEU A 247 6.85 4.61 -0.01
N LYS A 248 7.46 5.81 -0.06
CA LYS A 248 7.12 6.92 0.84
C LYS A 248 5.65 7.32 0.70
N TYR A 249 5.14 7.43 -0.53
CA TYR A 249 3.72 7.71 -0.77
C TYR A 249 2.83 6.59 -0.22
N GLN A 250 3.16 5.31 -0.47
CA GLN A 250 2.35 4.20 0.04
C GLN A 250 2.31 4.15 1.58
N ILE A 251 3.41 4.47 2.26
CA ILE A 251 3.45 4.55 3.72
C ILE A 251 2.60 5.72 4.21
N LEU A 252 2.75 6.91 3.60
CA LEU A 252 1.91 8.07 3.92
C LEU A 252 0.42 7.72 3.76
N LEU A 253 0.06 7.09 2.65
CA LEU A 253 -1.30 6.71 2.36
C LEU A 253 -1.84 5.61 3.29
N ALA A 254 -0.98 4.71 3.78
CA ALA A 254 -1.38 3.76 4.82
C ALA A 254 -1.81 4.48 6.11
N PHE A 255 -1.07 5.52 6.54
CA PHE A 255 -1.46 6.33 7.69
C PHE A 255 -2.74 7.12 7.45
N THR A 256 -2.90 7.76 6.30
CA THR A 256 -4.13 8.51 6.00
C THR A 256 -5.33 7.57 5.93
N CYS A 257 -5.18 6.37 5.36
CA CYS A 257 -6.22 5.34 5.36
C CYS A 257 -6.63 4.94 6.77
N THR A 258 -5.69 4.49 7.60
CA THR A 258 -6.02 3.97 8.94
C THR A 258 -6.57 5.04 9.87
N LEU A 259 -6.13 6.30 9.73
CA LEU A 259 -6.72 7.42 10.45
C LEU A 259 -8.15 7.73 9.98
N SER A 260 -8.41 7.68 8.67
CA SER A 260 -9.77 7.87 8.14
C SER A 260 -10.72 6.78 8.61
N VAL A 261 -10.29 5.53 8.50
CA VAL A 261 -11.04 4.35 8.94
C VAL A 261 -11.25 4.37 10.45
N THR A 262 -10.28 4.87 11.22
CA THR A 262 -10.44 5.11 12.67
C THR A 262 -11.57 6.09 12.94
N GLY A 263 -11.62 7.22 12.23
CA GLY A 263 -12.73 8.18 12.35
C GLY A 263 -14.10 7.55 12.09
N ILE A 264 -14.23 6.85 10.96
CA ILE A 264 -15.45 6.16 10.56
C ILE A 264 -15.86 5.10 11.61
N THR A 265 -14.91 4.27 12.04
CA THR A 265 -15.17 3.17 12.99
C THR A 265 -15.54 3.71 14.37
N LEU A 266 -14.89 4.77 14.86
CA LEU A 266 -15.24 5.42 16.13
C LEU A 266 -16.68 5.95 16.10
N PHE A 267 -17.08 6.57 14.99
CA PHE A 267 -18.44 7.06 14.81
C PHE A 267 -19.45 5.91 14.84
N LEU A 268 -19.23 4.88 14.03
CA LEU A 268 -20.13 3.72 13.94
C LEU A 268 -20.20 2.94 15.26
N SER A 269 -19.08 2.79 15.96
CA SER A 269 -19.02 2.17 17.29
C SER A 269 -19.85 2.95 18.31
N ALA A 270 -19.85 4.28 18.26
CA ALA A 270 -20.61 5.10 19.21
C ALA A 270 -22.13 5.07 18.97
N ILE A 271 -22.60 4.90 17.73
CA ILE A 271 -24.04 4.84 17.44
C ILE A 271 -24.61 3.42 17.52
N SER A 272 -23.76 2.39 17.50
CA SER A 272 -24.18 0.99 17.45
C SER A 272 -24.24 0.37 18.84
N LYS A 273 -25.40 -0.17 19.23
CA LYS A 273 -25.57 -0.93 20.49
C LYS A 273 -24.86 -2.30 20.49
N ASN A 274 -24.43 -2.78 19.33
CA ASN A 274 -23.80 -4.09 19.15
C ASN A 274 -22.49 -3.95 18.37
N GLN A 275 -21.41 -4.56 18.87
CA GLN A 275 -20.08 -4.53 18.26
C GLN A 275 -20.02 -5.17 16.86
N ILE A 276 -20.84 -6.18 16.58
CA ILE A 276 -20.93 -6.82 15.26
C ILE A 276 -21.53 -5.84 14.24
N VAL A 277 -22.56 -5.08 14.63
CA VAL A 277 -23.18 -4.08 13.74
C VAL A 277 -22.19 -2.97 13.41
N ALA A 278 -21.45 -2.47 14.42
CA ALA A 278 -20.40 -1.47 14.21
C ALA A 278 -19.32 -1.97 13.23
N LEU A 279 -18.87 -3.23 13.42
CA LEU A 279 -17.87 -3.87 12.58
C LEU A 279 -18.34 -4.00 11.12
N VAL A 280 -19.52 -4.61 10.91
CA VAL A 280 -20.05 -4.86 9.57
C VAL A 280 -20.32 -3.55 8.83
N ALA A 281 -20.89 -2.55 9.51
CA ALA A 281 -21.13 -1.23 8.91
C ALA A 281 -19.81 -0.53 8.51
N ALA A 282 -18.78 -0.62 9.35
CA ALA A 282 -17.49 0.01 9.06
C ALA A 282 -16.78 -0.67 7.89
N MET A 283 -16.81 -1.99 7.83
CA MET A 283 -16.29 -2.75 6.69
C MET A 283 -17.05 -2.45 5.41
N ALA A 284 -18.39 -2.35 5.46
CA ALA A 284 -19.20 -2.01 4.31
C ALA A 284 -18.85 -0.61 3.77
N ILE A 285 -18.78 0.42 4.63
CA ILE A 285 -18.39 1.78 4.21
C ILE A 285 -16.98 1.81 3.63
N PHE A 286 -16.04 1.06 4.22
CA PHE A 286 -14.67 0.99 3.73
C PHE A 286 -14.57 0.32 2.35
N LEU A 287 -15.25 -0.80 2.13
CA LEU A 287 -15.12 -1.60 0.90
C LEU A 287 -16.05 -1.16 -0.23
N PHE A 288 -17.19 -0.53 0.08
CA PHE A 288 -18.20 -0.13 -0.89
C PHE A 288 -17.68 0.68 -2.08
N PRO A 289 -16.74 1.64 -1.93
CA PRO A 289 -16.29 2.45 -3.06
C PRO A 289 -15.66 1.64 -4.19
N VAL A 290 -15.04 0.50 -3.90
CA VAL A 290 -14.44 -0.39 -4.90
C VAL A 290 -15.47 -1.02 -5.84
N LEU A 291 -16.74 -1.10 -5.41
CA LEU A 291 -17.83 -1.62 -6.23
C LEU A 291 -18.34 -0.59 -7.26
N LEU A 292 -17.90 0.67 -7.15
CA LEU A 292 -18.31 1.72 -8.09
C LEU A 292 -17.41 1.65 -9.34
N PRO A 293 -17.96 1.54 -10.56
CA PRO A 293 -17.20 1.45 -11.79
C PRO A 293 -16.72 2.84 -12.25
N ILE A 294 -15.95 3.52 -11.39
CA ILE A 294 -15.40 4.86 -11.64
C ILE A 294 -13.92 4.69 -11.96
N THR A 295 -13.55 5.00 -13.20
CA THR A 295 -12.18 4.90 -13.69
C THR A 295 -11.36 6.13 -13.31
N GLU A 296 -10.03 5.99 -13.28
CA GLU A 296 -9.08 7.06 -12.93
C GLU A 296 -9.13 8.25 -13.90
N VAL A 297 -9.56 8.00 -15.15
CA VAL A 297 -9.77 9.04 -16.17
C VAL A 297 -11.00 9.91 -15.92
N ASN A 298 -11.94 9.45 -15.08
CA ASN A 298 -13.15 10.20 -14.78
C ASN A 298 -12.83 11.34 -13.79
N PRO A 299 -13.20 12.60 -14.06
CA PRO A 299 -12.98 13.71 -13.15
C PRO A 299 -13.54 13.49 -11.72
N LEU A 300 -14.61 12.70 -11.59
CA LEU A 300 -15.20 12.32 -10.30
C LEU A 300 -14.25 11.49 -9.44
N PHE A 301 -13.31 10.77 -10.06
CA PHE A 301 -12.32 9.97 -9.35
C PHE A 301 -11.40 10.82 -8.47
N ARG A 302 -11.22 12.11 -8.78
CA ARG A 302 -10.47 13.02 -7.90
C ARG A 302 -11.10 13.13 -6.50
N LEU A 303 -12.43 13.07 -6.41
CA LEU A 303 -13.14 13.10 -5.11
C LEU A 303 -13.27 11.69 -4.52
N VAL A 304 -13.67 10.71 -5.34
CA VAL A 304 -13.90 9.33 -4.89
C VAL A 304 -12.59 8.66 -4.47
N GLY A 305 -11.48 8.97 -5.14
CA GLY A 305 -10.13 8.49 -4.82
C GLY A 305 -9.59 8.99 -3.47
N LEU A 306 -10.23 9.97 -2.84
CA LEU A 306 -9.92 10.41 -1.47
C LEU A 306 -10.68 9.61 -0.40
N LEU A 307 -11.45 8.60 -0.80
CA LEU A 307 -12.03 7.63 0.13
C LEU A 307 -10.95 6.65 0.62
N PRO A 308 -11.06 6.15 1.86
CA PRO A 308 -9.92 5.50 2.53
C PRO A 308 -9.39 4.26 1.80
N ILE A 309 -10.25 3.52 1.10
CA ILE A 309 -9.83 2.33 0.35
C ILE A 309 -8.86 2.67 -0.79
N TYR A 310 -9.05 3.80 -1.47
CA TYR A 310 -8.17 4.23 -2.56
C TYR A 310 -6.81 4.74 -2.07
N HIS A 311 -6.70 5.11 -0.80
CA HIS A 311 -5.39 5.40 -0.21
C HIS A 311 -4.53 4.13 -0.18
N VAL A 312 -5.11 2.97 0.15
CA VAL A 312 -4.36 1.70 0.18
C VAL A 312 -4.33 0.96 -1.16
N LEU A 313 -5.27 1.24 -2.07
CA LEU A 313 -5.16 0.94 -3.51
C LEU A 313 -4.29 2.00 -4.21
N ALA A 314 -3.10 2.23 -3.65
CA ALA A 314 -2.30 3.42 -3.90
C ALA A 314 -2.01 3.71 -5.38
N ILE A 315 -1.86 2.67 -6.23
CA ILE A 315 -1.59 2.84 -7.66
C ILE A 315 -2.64 3.75 -8.30
N SER A 316 -3.92 3.49 -8.07
CA SER A 316 -4.99 4.27 -8.68
C SER A 316 -4.98 5.74 -8.26
N LEU A 317 -4.68 6.02 -6.99
CA LEU A 317 -4.60 7.40 -6.51
C LEU A 317 -3.32 8.11 -6.94
N LEU A 318 -2.21 7.39 -7.08
CA LEU A 318 -0.92 7.93 -7.52
C LEU A 318 -0.88 8.20 -9.03
N SER A 319 -1.71 7.51 -9.81
CA SER A 319 -1.84 7.70 -11.26
C SER A 319 -2.68 8.92 -11.67
N VAL A 320 -3.39 9.57 -10.74
CA VAL A 320 -4.38 10.62 -11.08
C VAL A 320 -3.75 11.85 -11.74
N GLU A 321 -2.76 12.46 -11.09
CA GLU A 321 -2.13 13.69 -11.56
C GLU A 321 -0.82 13.94 -10.80
N GLN A 322 0.20 14.42 -11.52
CA GLN A 322 1.37 15.07 -10.96
C GLN A 322 1.22 16.58 -11.09
N MET A 323 1.20 17.28 -9.96
CA MET A 323 1.04 18.74 -9.88
C MET A 323 2.31 19.46 -10.37
N SER A 324 2.20 20.75 -10.69
CA SER A 324 3.30 21.56 -11.24
C SER A 324 4.56 21.65 -10.36
N ASN A 325 4.43 21.38 -9.06
CA ASN A 325 5.54 21.32 -8.11
C ASN A 325 6.17 19.90 -7.99
N GLY A 326 5.79 18.97 -8.87
CA GLY A 326 6.28 17.59 -8.89
C GLY A 326 5.62 16.64 -7.90
N MET A 327 4.74 17.14 -7.02
CA MET A 327 4.01 16.32 -6.05
C MET A 327 2.81 15.62 -6.69
N LEU A 328 2.50 14.41 -6.24
CA LEU A 328 1.34 13.66 -6.74
C LEU A 328 0.05 14.11 -6.04
N TYR A 329 -1.07 14.06 -6.77
CA TYR A 329 -2.40 14.37 -6.25
C TYR A 329 -2.74 13.65 -4.93
N ALA A 330 -2.17 12.46 -4.74
CA ALA A 330 -2.30 11.64 -3.54
C ALA A 330 -2.04 12.38 -2.20
N ILE A 331 -1.33 13.52 -2.18
CA ILE A 331 -1.18 14.34 -0.96
C ILE A 331 -2.52 14.87 -0.41
N TRP A 332 -3.54 15.03 -1.25
CA TRP A 332 -4.90 15.39 -0.80
C TRP A 332 -5.55 14.34 0.12
N ALA A 333 -4.98 13.14 0.20
CA ALA A 333 -5.37 12.13 1.19
C ALA A 333 -5.14 12.61 2.65
N ILE A 334 -4.19 13.52 2.89
CA ILE A 334 -3.89 14.06 4.22
C ILE A 334 -5.09 14.86 4.78
N PRO A 335 -5.54 15.96 4.13
CA PRO A 335 -6.69 16.70 4.61
C PRO A 335 -7.97 15.86 4.63
N ALA A 336 -8.16 14.95 3.66
CA ALA A 336 -9.28 14.02 3.66
C ALA A 336 -9.30 13.15 4.94
N ALA A 337 -8.15 12.59 5.32
CA ALA A 337 -8.05 11.77 6.53
C ALA A 337 -8.28 12.56 7.82
N LEU A 338 -7.76 13.79 7.89
CA LEU A 338 -8.00 14.66 9.03
C LEU A 338 -9.49 15.02 9.16
N LEU A 339 -10.20 15.18 8.04
CA LEU A 339 -11.64 15.42 8.03
C LEU A 339 -12.40 14.20 8.56
N PHE A 340 -12.17 13.00 8.01
CA PHE A 340 -12.81 11.77 8.51
C PHE A 340 -12.55 11.54 9.99
N LEU A 341 -11.30 11.71 10.42
CA LEU A 341 -10.91 11.55 11.81
C LEU A 341 -11.56 12.60 12.71
N GLY A 342 -11.52 13.87 12.32
CA GLY A 342 -12.05 14.99 13.11
C GLY A 342 -13.57 14.88 13.30
N VAL A 343 -14.29 14.58 12.22
CA VAL A 343 -15.75 14.35 12.26
C VAL A 343 -16.07 13.14 13.13
N GLY A 344 -15.40 12.01 12.91
CA GLY A 344 -15.61 10.78 13.67
C GLY A 344 -15.32 10.93 15.17
N ALA A 345 -14.20 11.55 15.52
CA ALA A 345 -13.79 11.86 16.89
C ALA A 345 -14.72 12.88 17.59
N GLY A 346 -15.23 13.86 16.85
CA GLY A 346 -16.16 14.86 17.36
C GLY A 346 -17.54 14.26 17.66
N ILE A 347 -18.10 13.54 16.69
CA ILE A 347 -19.46 12.98 16.80
C ILE A 347 -19.50 11.83 17.79
N SER A 348 -18.52 10.90 17.76
CA SER A 348 -18.49 9.75 18.70
C SER A 348 -18.53 10.19 20.17
N ARG A 349 -17.75 11.22 20.54
CA ARG A 349 -17.79 11.80 21.89
C ARG A 349 -19.16 12.36 22.25
N ARG A 350 -19.79 13.10 21.32
CA ARG A 350 -21.12 13.70 21.54
C ARG A 350 -22.20 12.64 21.70
N VAL A 351 -22.19 11.61 20.86
CA VAL A 351 -23.14 10.49 20.91
C VAL A 351 -22.99 9.74 22.23
N PHE A 352 -21.77 9.34 22.59
CA PHE A 352 -21.52 8.61 23.84
C PHE A 352 -21.93 9.41 25.08
N ALA A 353 -21.66 10.73 25.11
CA ALA A 353 -22.05 11.58 26.23
C ALA A 353 -23.56 11.74 26.40
N LYS A 354 -24.32 11.69 25.28
CA LYS A 354 -25.78 11.83 25.27
C LYS A 354 -26.52 10.50 25.45
N HIS A 355 -25.82 9.36 25.40
CA HIS A 355 -26.42 8.05 25.60
C HIS A 355 -27.14 8.00 26.95
N GLN A 356 -28.42 7.64 26.89
CA GLN A 356 -29.27 7.47 28.07
C GLN A 356 -29.28 6.00 28.46
N VAL A 357 -28.95 5.78 29.72
CA VAL A 357 -29.04 4.50 30.40
C VAL A 357 -30.47 4.40 30.95
N LEU A 358 -31.18 3.34 30.58
CA LEU A 358 -32.50 3.00 31.12
C LEU A 358 -32.38 2.21 32.41
#